data_AF-A0A521VC54-F1
#
_entry.id   AF-A0A521VC54-F1
#
_cell.length_a   1.000
_cell.length_b   1.000
_cell.length_c   1.000
_cell.angle_alpha   90.00
_cell.angle_beta   90.00
_cell.angle_gamma   90.00
#
_symmetry.space_group_name_H-M   'P 1'
#
loop_
_entity.id
_entity.type
_entity.pdbx_description
1 polymer ?
#
loop_
_entity_poly.entity_id
_entity_poly.type
_entity_poly.pdbx_seq_one_letter_code
_entity_poly.pdbx_strand_id
1 'polypeptide(L)'
;AYGCKPAPSLKLATNTPLYVHQEEDMDLNCGSIVDGKESIAAVGERLFALILATASGHKTKSELFGYGEDEFAPWVLGATM
;
A
#
# COMPACT_ATOMS: atom_id res chain seq x y z
N ALA A 1 1.42 -8.55 -8.11
CA ALA A 1 1.51 -7.42 -7.17
C ALA A 1 0.82 -6.22 -7.80
N TYR A 2 0.37 -5.24 -7.01
CA TYR A 2 -0.38 -4.07 -7.50
C TYR A 2 0.47 -2.79 -7.50
N GLY A 3 0.29 -1.90 -8.47
CA GLY A 3 0.70 -0.49 -8.44
C GLY A 3 -0.38 0.38 -9.10
N CYS A 4 -0.29 1.71 -9.09
CA CYS A 4 -1.32 2.54 -9.75
C CYS A 4 -0.76 3.83 -10.33
N LYS A 5 0.07 3.75 -11.37
CA LYS A 5 0.58 4.98 -12.00
C LYS A 5 -0.61 5.80 -12.54
N PRO A 6 -0.64 7.12 -12.31
CA PRO A 6 0.46 7.99 -11.85
C PRO A 6 0.55 8.23 -10.34
N ALA A 7 -0.29 7.60 -9.50
CA ALA A 7 -0.33 7.82 -8.06
C ALA A 7 0.48 6.75 -7.28
N PRO A 8 1.17 7.10 -6.19
CA PRO A 8 1.77 6.11 -5.32
C PRO A 8 0.69 5.28 -4.61
N SER A 9 0.93 3.97 -4.47
CA SER A 9 0.01 3.02 -3.83
C SER A 9 0.66 2.41 -2.59
N LEU A 10 0.17 2.80 -1.41
CA LEU A 10 0.55 2.21 -0.13
C LEU A 10 -0.22 0.91 0.11
N LYS A 11 0.50 -0.16 0.41
CA LYS A 11 -0.05 -1.48 0.71
C LYS A 11 0.05 -1.79 2.19
N LEU A 12 -1.09 -2.09 2.80
CA LEU A 12 -1.22 -2.30 4.23
C LEU A 12 -1.57 -3.78 4.50
N ALA A 13 -0.71 -4.49 5.22
CA ALA A 13 -0.96 -5.87 5.60
C ALA A 13 -1.94 -5.93 6.79
N THR A 14 -2.98 -6.75 6.67
CA THR A 14 -4.03 -6.88 7.70
C THR A 14 -3.61 -7.74 8.90
N ASN A 15 -2.57 -8.55 8.76
CA ASN A 15 -2.01 -9.39 9.82
C ASN A 15 -0.49 -9.55 9.67
N THR A 16 0.18 -9.85 10.77
CA THR A 16 1.64 -9.98 10.82
C THR A 16 2.16 -11.14 9.96
N PRO A 17 1.52 -12.33 9.91
CA PRO A 17 1.96 -13.40 9.01
C PRO A 17 2.00 -12.98 7.53
N LEU A 18 0.97 -12.27 7.04
CA LEU A 18 0.93 -11.73 5.68
C LEU A 18 2.07 -10.75 5.44
N TYR A 19 2.29 -9.83 6.38
CA TYR A 19 3.39 -8.86 6.28
C TYR A 19 4.74 -9.57 6.17
N VAL A 20 5.02 -10.56 7.02
CA VAL A 20 6.31 -11.29 7.00
C VAL A 20 6.48 -12.07 5.70
N HIS A 21 5.42 -12.70 5.19
CA HIS A 21 5.51 -13.48 3.95
C HIS A 21 5.65 -12.61 2.69
N GLN A 22 5.12 -11.38 2.72
CA GLN A 22 5.12 -10.44 1.59
C GLN A 22 5.80 -9.13 1.95
N GLU A 23 6.83 -9.17 2.79
CA GLU A 23 7.44 -7.94 3.33
C GLU A 23 7.95 -7.07 2.19
N GLU A 24 8.52 -7.65 1.15
CA GLU A 24 8.99 -6.93 -0.04
C GLU A 24 7.87 -6.19 -0.79
N ASP A 25 6.59 -6.56 -0.63
CA ASP A 25 5.46 -5.90 -1.31
C ASP A 25 4.61 -5.02 -0.39
N MET A 26 4.81 -5.05 0.94
CA MET A 26 3.93 -4.39 1.92
C MET A 26 4.60 -3.19 2.60
N ASP A 27 4.01 -1.99 2.50
CA ASP A 27 4.57 -0.76 3.06
C ASP A 27 4.36 -0.64 4.57
N LEU A 28 3.28 -1.23 5.13
CA LEU A 28 2.97 -1.17 6.55
C LEU A 28 2.35 -2.48 7.07
N ASN A 29 2.81 -2.93 8.25
CA ASN A 29 2.14 -3.99 9.01
C ASN A 29 1.08 -3.40 9.96
N CYS A 30 -0.21 -3.64 9.67
CA CYS A 30 -1.30 -3.30 10.59
C CYS A 30 -1.69 -4.48 11.51
N GLY A 31 -1.07 -5.65 11.32
CA GLY A 31 -1.32 -6.85 12.11
C GLY A 31 -0.93 -6.74 13.58
N SER A 32 -0.06 -5.79 13.93
CA SER A 32 0.31 -5.51 15.32
C SER A 32 -0.87 -5.12 16.20
N ILE A 33 -1.97 -4.63 15.61
CA ILE A 33 -3.25 -4.37 16.30
C ILE A 33 -3.82 -5.69 16.84
N VAL A 34 -3.93 -6.71 15.99
CA VAL A 34 -4.50 -8.01 16.35
C VAL A 34 -3.54 -8.80 17.22
N ASP A 35 -2.22 -8.60 17.06
CA ASP A 35 -1.21 -9.17 17.95
C ASP A 35 -1.23 -8.55 19.37
N GLY A 36 -2.03 -7.50 19.60
CA GLY A 36 -2.12 -6.80 20.89
C GLY A 36 -0.90 -5.94 21.23
N LYS A 37 -0.04 -5.64 20.25
CA LYS A 37 1.21 -4.87 20.44
C LYS A 37 1.01 -3.37 20.29
N GLU A 38 0.07 -2.96 19.44
CA GLU A 38 -0.24 -1.56 19.16
C GLU A 38 -1.76 -1.33 19.17
N SER A 39 -2.18 -0.10 19.47
CA SER A 39 -3.58 0.29 19.34
C SER A 39 -3.90 0.72 17.91
N ILE A 40 -5.20 0.76 17.57
CA ILE A 40 -5.66 1.33 16.29
C ILE A 40 -5.16 2.76 16.10
N ALA A 41 -5.18 3.58 17.16
CA ALA A 41 -4.73 4.97 17.10
C ALA A 41 -3.22 5.07 16.81
N ALA A 42 -2.40 4.22 17.44
CA ALA A 42 -0.96 4.20 17.21
C ALA A 42 -0.59 3.79 15.78
N VAL A 43 -1.25 2.75 15.25
CA VAL A 43 -1.05 2.34 13.84
C VAL A 43 -1.58 3.39 12.87
N GLY A 44 -2.69 4.06 13.22
CA GLY A 44 -3.23 5.19 12.46
C GLY A 44 -2.26 6.36 12.34
N GLU A 45 -1.57 6.72 13.43
CA GLU A 45 -0.55 7.78 13.43
C GLU A 45 0.64 7.41 12.54
N ARG A 46 1.11 6.15 12.60
CA ARG A 46 2.15 5.63 11.70
C ARG A 46 1.73 5.67 10.24
N LEU A 47 0.50 5.27 9.93
CA LEU A 47 -0.04 5.33 8.58
C LEU A 47 -0.11 6.78 8.09
N PHE A 48 -0.58 7.71 8.91
CA PHE A 48 -0.66 9.12 8.53
C PHE A 48 0.73 9.72 8.26
N ALA A 49 1.71 9.44 9.12
CA ALA A 49 3.09 9.86 8.88
C ALA A 49 3.66 9.27 7.59
N LEU A 50 3.36 8.00 7.28
CA LEU A 50 3.76 7.36 6.03
C LEU A 50 3.10 8.02 4.81
N ILE A 51 1.80 8.34 4.89
CA ILE A 51 1.09 9.07 3.82
C ILE A 51 1.78 10.42 3.54
N LEU A 52 2.11 11.18 4.59
CA LEU A 52 2.81 12.46 4.44
C LEU A 52 4.21 12.30 3.83
N ALA A 53 4.96 11.29 4.28
CA ALA A 53 6.28 10.98 3.74
C ALA A 53 6.19 10.61 2.25
N THR A 54 5.23 9.77 1.87
CA THR A 54 5.02 9.36 0.47
C THR A 54 4.60 10.52 -0.41
N ALA A 55 3.66 11.36 0.06
CA ALA A 55 3.31 12.60 -0.61
C ALA A 55 4.51 13.56 -0.76
N SER A 56 5.51 13.47 0.12
CA SER A 56 6.75 14.24 0.08
C SER A 56 7.86 13.58 -0.75
N GLY A 57 7.58 12.47 -1.44
CA GLY A 57 8.52 11.80 -2.35
C GLY A 57 9.16 10.52 -1.81
N HIS A 58 8.78 10.04 -0.62
CA HIS A 58 9.15 8.69 -0.18
C HIS A 58 8.46 7.64 -1.08
N LYS A 59 9.25 6.90 -1.87
CA LYS A 59 8.71 5.91 -2.79
C LYS A 59 8.11 4.72 -2.05
N THR A 60 6.94 4.28 -2.48
CA THR A 60 6.33 3.02 -2.01
C THR A 60 7.11 1.82 -2.55
N LYS A 61 6.93 0.65 -1.94
CA LYS A 61 7.52 -0.60 -2.45
C LYS A 61 7.07 -0.88 -3.88
N SER A 62 5.79 -0.66 -4.20
CA SER A 62 5.28 -0.82 -5.57
C SER A 62 6.00 0.07 -6.59
N GLU A 63 6.33 1.31 -6.24
CA GLU A 63 7.12 2.20 -7.10
C GLU A 63 8.58 1.74 -7.24
N LEU A 64 9.18 1.22 -6.18
CA LEU A 64 10.56 0.68 -6.20
C LEU A 64 10.67 -0.56 -7.09
N PHE A 65 9.65 -1.42 -7.12
CA PHE A 65 9.57 -2.58 -8.00
C PHE A 65 9.08 -2.25 -9.43
N GLY A 66 8.69 -1.00 -9.69
CA GLY A 66 8.25 -0.54 -11.00
C GLY A 66 6.82 -0.94 -11.39
N TYR A 67 5.99 -1.34 -10.43
CA TYR A 67 4.58 -1.70 -10.65
C TYR A 67 3.72 -0.47 -10.96
N GLY A 68 2.57 -0.67 -11.61
CA GLY A 68 1.56 0.37 -11.85
C GLY A 68 1.28 0.72 -13.31
N GLU A 69 2.05 0.22 -14.28
CA GLU A 69 1.77 0.44 -15.71
C GLU A 69 0.54 -0.34 -16.19
N ASP A 70 0.37 -1.56 -15.69
CA ASP A 70 -0.74 -2.45 -16.09
C ASP A 70 -2.09 -2.02 -15.48
N GLU A 71 -2.05 -1.15 -14.48
CA GLU A 71 -3.23 -0.70 -13.73
C GLU A 71 -3.86 0.58 -14.26
N PHE A 72 -3.33 1.16 -15.33
CA PHE A 72 -4.03 2.20 -16.08
C PHE A 72 -5.11 1.58 -16.98
N ALA A 73 -6.28 1.33 -16.39
CA ALA A 73 -7.43 0.74 -17.05
C ALA A 73 -8.62 1.71 -17.10
N PRO A 74 -8.72 2.57 -18.14
CA PRO A 74 -9.86 3.46 -18.30
C PRO A 74 -11.18 2.68 -18.39
N TRP A 75 -12.18 3.12 -17.63
CA TRP A 75 -13.52 2.55 -17.74
C TRP A 75 -14.14 2.95 -19.08
N VAL A 76 -14.39 1.98 -19.95
CA VAL A 76 -15.02 2.21 -21.26
C VAL A 76 -16.53 2.28 -21.08
N LEU A 77 -17.12 3.41 -21.48
CA LEU A 77 -18.57 3.58 -21.52
C LEU A 77 -19.10 3.17 -22.89
N GLY A 78 -20.03 2.20 -22.92
CA GLY A 78 -20.68 1.72 -24.15
C GLY A 78 -20.22 0.33 -24.59
N ALA A 79 -20.75 -0.13 -25.73
CA ALA A 79 -20.32 -1.39 -26.33
C ALA A 79 -18.90 -1.23 -26.92
N THR A 80 -18.01 -2.15 -26.58
CA THR A 80 -16.66 -2.25 -27.16
C THR A 80 -16.62 -3.55 -27.97
N MET A 81 -16.09 -3.51 -29.20
CA MET A 81 -15.90 -4.71 -30.04
C MET A 81 -14.61 -5.44 -29.68
#